data_AF-A0A850L0J3-F1
#
_entry.id   AF-A0A850L0J3-F1
#
_cell.length_a   1.000
_cell.length_b   1.000
_cell.length_c   1.000
_cell.angle_alpha   90.00
_cell.angle_beta   90.00
_cell.angle_gamma   90.00
#
_symmetry.space_group_name_H-M   'P 1'
#
loop_
_entity.id
_entity.type
_entity.pdbx_description
1 polymer ?
#
loop_
_entity_poly.entity_id
_entity_poly.type
_entity_poly.pdbx_seq_one_letter_code
_entity_poly.pdbx_strand_id
1 'polypeptide(L)'
;MASDNNIISQFFRKTSVRLLLFSAMVLFLASFFINLWLNYHNQLQRQSFLSQYSHSIVNAAASQLGNLIANNDYDALNSVAYDLFQQEEIAKAAIYQKDGTLIVQHSDNSIGKKTLSVVADIAFSEQKQGYLILDFSEQKIAPFVQQLPSHQFMIWLISGLIWGLMFVIFTAKTIPNFINWFKPSQPIIKAQPKFESQLLKQLLKRNLQHKQSNTHQDLLAIKADWSKLDNRRNNQLVQLFNRWLAPNDCYAKTMKQQLLILGINQTINDAFLTQIRILRWALEELKLSPTILLHTTDISSDIYQTYFQVIEPGIWLEQHLNELNTFEIDRTIELEIDHDNQQAPDLLELSLLKPLNAQQRTAIERQVRFLIN
;
A
#
# COMPACT_ATOMS: atom_id res chain seq x y z
N MET A 1 17.49 -54.44 -4.56
CA MET A 1 16.48 -53.55 -3.93
C MET A 1 16.93 -53.05 -2.53
N ALA A 2 18.18 -52.59 -2.36
CA ALA A 2 18.67 -52.08 -1.06
C ALA A 2 19.41 -50.72 -1.16
N SER A 3 19.38 -50.08 -2.34
CA SER A 3 20.09 -48.82 -2.61
C SER A 3 19.27 -47.58 -2.22
N ASP A 4 17.94 -47.62 -2.37
CA ASP A 4 17.12 -46.40 -2.27
C ASP A 4 16.81 -45.97 -0.82
N ASN A 5 16.80 -46.90 0.14
CA ASN A 5 16.57 -46.58 1.56
C ASN A 5 17.76 -45.84 2.21
N ASN A 6 18.98 -45.98 1.66
CA ASN A 6 20.16 -45.30 2.18
C ASN A 6 20.27 -43.84 1.73
N ILE A 7 19.71 -43.49 0.57
CA ILE A 7 19.76 -42.11 0.06
C ILE A 7 18.80 -41.22 0.86
N ILE A 8 17.61 -41.73 1.18
CA ILE A 8 16.60 -41.04 2.00
C ILE A 8 17.13 -40.80 3.42
N SER A 9 17.73 -41.80 4.05
CA SER A 9 18.27 -41.68 5.42
C SER A 9 19.49 -40.76 5.50
N GLN A 10 20.34 -40.70 4.46
CA GLN A 10 21.45 -39.75 4.36
C GLN A 10 20.98 -38.32 4.12
N PHE A 11 19.86 -38.12 3.40
CA PHE A 11 19.27 -36.80 3.19
C PHE A 11 18.77 -36.18 4.50
N PHE A 12 18.06 -36.93 5.35
CA PHE A 12 17.61 -36.48 6.68
C PHE A 12 18.74 -36.35 7.74
N ARG A 13 19.93 -36.90 7.47
CA ARG A 13 21.11 -36.74 8.33
C ARG A 13 21.86 -35.42 8.12
N LYS A 14 21.65 -34.72 7.00
CA LYS A 14 22.27 -33.40 6.78
C LYS A 14 21.70 -32.39 7.77
N THR A 15 22.58 -31.70 8.50
CA THR A 15 22.25 -30.69 9.52
C THR A 15 21.30 -29.61 8.99
N SER A 16 21.45 -29.27 7.71
CA SER A 16 20.60 -28.31 7.01
C SER A 16 19.15 -28.77 6.83
N VAL A 17 18.90 -30.06 6.60
CA VAL A 17 17.55 -30.64 6.47
C VAL A 17 16.86 -30.71 7.83
N ARG A 18 17.61 -31.00 8.91
CA ARG A 18 17.10 -30.97 10.28
C ARG A 18 16.70 -29.57 10.73
N LEU A 19 17.51 -28.56 10.41
CA LEU A 19 17.17 -27.16 10.66
C LEU A 19 15.91 -26.73 9.89
N LEU A 20 15.75 -27.19 8.65
CA LEU A 20 14.57 -26.90 7.83
C LEU A 20 13.32 -27.55 8.42
N LEU A 21 13.37 -28.84 8.76
CA LEU A 21 12.27 -29.55 9.43
C LEU A 21 11.91 -28.94 10.79
N PHE A 22 12.91 -28.49 11.55
CA PHE A 22 12.66 -27.80 12.82
C PHE A 22 11.98 -26.44 12.60
N SER A 23 12.48 -25.64 11.66
CA SER A 23 11.86 -24.34 11.31
C SER A 23 10.44 -24.50 10.79
N ALA A 24 10.19 -25.54 9.99
CA ALA A 24 8.89 -25.92 9.47
C ALA A 24 7.92 -26.27 10.61
N MET A 25 8.38 -27.06 11.58
CA MET A 25 7.60 -27.46 12.73
C MET A 25 7.28 -26.27 13.64
N VAL A 26 8.25 -25.37 13.86
CA VAL A 26 8.04 -24.13 14.62
C VAL A 26 7.03 -23.22 13.92
N LEU A 27 7.13 -23.03 12.60
CA LEU A 27 6.17 -22.23 11.83
C LEU A 27 4.77 -22.85 11.82
N PHE A 28 4.67 -24.18 11.70
CA PHE A 28 3.40 -24.89 11.79
C PHE A 28 2.75 -24.71 13.16
N LEU A 29 3.54 -24.88 14.24
CA LEU A 29 3.07 -24.66 15.61
C LEU A 29 2.64 -23.21 15.82
N ALA A 30 3.45 -22.24 15.38
CA ALA A 30 3.12 -20.82 15.48
C ALA A 30 1.80 -20.51 14.73
N SER A 31 1.65 -20.99 13.50
CA SER A 31 0.42 -20.82 12.72
C SER A 31 -0.78 -21.49 13.37
N PHE A 32 -0.60 -22.66 13.97
CA PHE A 32 -1.65 -23.37 14.70
C PHE A 32 -2.10 -22.58 15.93
N PHE A 33 -1.16 -22.09 16.74
CA PHE A 33 -1.46 -21.26 17.92
C PHE A 33 -2.10 -19.93 17.56
N ILE A 34 -1.64 -19.26 16.50
CA ILE A 34 -2.25 -18.02 16.01
C ILE A 34 -3.69 -18.29 15.55
N ASN A 35 -3.94 -19.40 14.83
CA ASN A 35 -5.29 -19.76 14.40
C ASN A 35 -6.19 -20.08 15.60
N LEU A 36 -5.69 -20.83 16.58
CA LEU A 36 -6.42 -21.15 17.80
C LEU A 36 -6.76 -19.87 18.59
N TRP A 37 -5.80 -18.95 18.73
CA TRP A 37 -5.99 -17.66 19.38
C TRP A 37 -7.01 -16.78 18.64
N LEU A 38 -6.92 -16.69 17.31
CA LEU A 38 -7.88 -15.94 16.50
C LEU A 38 -9.29 -16.52 16.60
N ASN A 39 -9.44 -17.85 16.54
CA ASN A 39 -10.75 -18.48 16.69
C ASN A 39 -11.35 -18.22 18.07
N TYR A 40 -10.54 -18.32 19.12
CA TYR A 40 -10.96 -18.03 20.48
C TYR A 40 -11.38 -16.56 20.65
N HIS A 41 -10.58 -15.62 20.14
CA HIS A 41 -10.87 -14.20 20.24
C HIS A 41 -12.10 -13.80 19.41
N ASN A 42 -12.25 -14.33 18.20
CA ASN A 42 -13.44 -14.13 17.37
C ASN A 42 -14.70 -14.68 18.06
N GLN A 43 -14.60 -15.82 18.75
CA GLN A 43 -15.72 -16.37 19.50
C GLN A 43 -16.12 -15.48 20.68
N LEU A 44 -15.15 -14.94 21.43
CA LEU A 44 -15.43 -13.99 22.52
C LEU A 44 -16.03 -12.68 22.01
N GLN A 45 -15.47 -12.09 20.95
CA GLN A 45 -16.00 -10.88 20.33
C GLN A 45 -17.43 -11.07 19.81
N ARG A 46 -17.73 -12.23 19.21
CA ARG A 46 -19.09 -12.60 18.80
C ARG A 46 -20.05 -12.61 19.99
N GLN A 47 -19.67 -13.23 21.09
CA GLN A 47 -20.53 -13.30 22.28
C GLN A 47 -20.78 -11.91 22.89
N SER A 48 -19.74 -11.08 23.02
CA SER A 48 -19.90 -9.73 23.55
C SER A 48 -20.74 -8.84 22.65
N PHE A 49 -20.52 -8.92 21.32
CA PHE A 49 -21.31 -8.17 20.35
C PHE A 49 -22.77 -8.60 20.37
N LEU A 50 -23.06 -9.90 20.32
CA LEU A 50 -24.43 -10.43 20.38
C LEU A 50 -25.15 -9.98 21.64
N SER A 51 -24.49 -10.04 22.80
CA SER A 51 -25.07 -9.59 24.06
C SER A 51 -25.37 -8.08 24.05
N GLN A 52 -24.42 -7.24 23.64
CA GLN A 52 -24.63 -5.79 23.62
C GLN A 52 -25.69 -5.37 22.59
N TYR A 53 -25.66 -5.96 21.40
CA TYR A 53 -26.60 -5.69 20.33
C TYR A 53 -28.03 -6.10 20.72
N SER A 54 -28.21 -7.32 21.23
CA SER A 54 -29.52 -7.79 21.68
C SER A 54 -30.06 -6.95 22.84
N HIS A 55 -29.25 -6.63 23.85
CA HIS A 55 -29.67 -5.74 24.94
C HIS A 55 -30.06 -4.35 24.43
N SER A 56 -29.32 -3.79 23.46
CA SER A 56 -29.62 -2.48 22.88
C SER A 56 -31.00 -2.47 22.19
N ILE A 57 -31.26 -3.46 21.34
CA ILE A 57 -32.55 -3.58 20.62
C ILE A 57 -33.71 -3.76 21.59
N VAL A 58 -33.57 -4.69 22.55
CA VAL A 58 -34.67 -4.99 23.49
C VAL A 58 -34.95 -3.78 24.37
N ASN A 59 -33.93 -3.08 24.86
CA ASN A 59 -34.12 -1.87 25.66
C ASN A 59 -34.75 -0.73 24.84
N ALA A 60 -34.31 -0.53 23.60
CA ALA A 60 -34.89 0.47 22.71
C ALA A 60 -36.37 0.16 22.42
N ALA A 61 -36.69 -1.09 22.06
CA ALA A 61 -38.05 -1.54 21.84
C ALA A 61 -38.92 -1.41 23.11
N ALA A 62 -38.41 -1.85 24.27
CA ALA A 62 -39.12 -1.74 25.54
C ALA A 62 -39.43 -0.29 25.92
N SER A 63 -38.52 0.65 25.63
CA SER A 63 -38.75 2.08 25.89
C SER A 63 -39.92 2.65 25.07
N GLN A 64 -40.14 2.15 23.85
CA GLN A 64 -41.23 2.59 22.97
C GLN A 64 -42.59 2.00 23.40
N LEU A 65 -42.57 0.79 23.97
CA LEU A 65 -43.77 0.08 24.42
C LEU A 65 -44.37 0.66 25.71
N GLY A 66 -43.61 1.42 26.50
CA GLY A 66 -44.05 1.93 27.81
C GLY A 66 -45.34 2.75 27.74
N ASN A 67 -45.40 3.68 26.79
CA ASN A 67 -46.59 4.52 26.59
C ASN A 67 -47.79 3.70 26.10
N LEU A 68 -47.55 2.69 25.26
CA LEU A 68 -48.61 1.86 24.67
C LEU A 68 -49.26 0.94 25.71
N ILE A 69 -48.47 0.36 26.63
CA ILE A 69 -49.02 -0.42 27.75
C ILE A 69 -49.80 0.49 28.70
N ALA A 70 -49.27 1.67 29.03
CA ALA A 70 -49.95 2.60 29.94
C ALA A 70 -51.33 3.07 29.40
N ASN A 71 -51.46 3.19 28.07
CA ASN A 71 -52.70 3.61 27.41
C ASN A 71 -53.64 2.43 27.04
N ASN A 72 -53.28 1.18 27.36
CA ASN A 72 -54.01 -0.03 26.97
C ASN A 72 -54.27 -0.15 25.45
N ASP A 73 -53.33 0.34 24.62
CA ASP A 73 -53.45 0.26 23.15
C ASP A 73 -52.91 -1.08 22.64
N TYR A 74 -53.72 -2.13 22.79
CA TYR A 74 -53.34 -3.50 22.46
C TYR A 74 -53.10 -3.74 20.96
N ASP A 75 -53.78 -2.99 20.09
CA ASP A 75 -53.60 -3.09 18.65
C ASP A 75 -52.23 -2.53 18.23
N ALA A 76 -51.84 -1.39 18.79
CA ALA A 76 -50.50 -0.83 18.59
C ALA A 76 -49.40 -1.75 19.16
N LEU A 77 -49.62 -2.33 20.34
CA LEU A 77 -48.69 -3.31 20.93
C LEU A 77 -48.51 -4.53 20.03
N ASN A 78 -49.59 -5.01 19.41
CA ASN A 78 -49.52 -6.14 18.49
C ASN A 78 -48.77 -5.80 17.20
N SER A 79 -48.98 -4.60 16.64
CA SER A 79 -48.23 -4.12 15.48
C SER A 79 -46.73 -4.03 15.76
N VAL A 80 -46.34 -3.42 16.89
CA VAL A 80 -44.91 -3.29 17.25
C VAL A 80 -44.29 -4.66 17.50
N ALA A 81 -45.00 -5.57 18.18
CA ALA A 81 -44.50 -6.94 18.38
C ALA A 81 -44.34 -7.70 17.06
N TYR A 82 -45.24 -7.49 16.10
CA TYR A 82 -45.15 -8.08 14.77
C TYR A 82 -43.99 -7.49 13.96
N ASP A 83 -43.79 -6.18 13.99
CA ASP A 83 -42.68 -5.51 13.32
C ASP A 83 -41.31 -5.95 13.87
N LEU A 84 -41.22 -6.14 15.20
CA LEU A 84 -40.03 -6.73 15.83
C LEU A 84 -39.83 -8.18 15.38
N PHE A 85 -40.90 -8.98 15.31
CA PHE A 85 -40.81 -10.36 14.84
C PHE A 85 -40.42 -10.49 13.36
N GLN A 86 -40.76 -9.50 12.53
CA GLN A 86 -40.36 -9.47 11.11
C GLN A 86 -38.87 -9.21 10.90
N GLN A 87 -38.13 -8.80 11.92
CA GLN A 87 -36.67 -8.69 11.83
C GLN A 87 -36.06 -10.09 11.70
N GLU A 88 -35.21 -10.28 10.70
CA GLU A 88 -34.65 -11.61 10.37
C GLU A 88 -33.91 -12.23 11.56
N GLU A 89 -33.38 -11.41 12.47
CA GLU A 89 -32.61 -11.81 13.63
C GLU A 89 -33.46 -12.35 14.79
N ILE A 90 -34.76 -12.04 14.84
CA ILE A 90 -35.66 -12.32 15.96
C ILE A 90 -36.49 -13.56 15.67
N ALA A 91 -36.36 -14.58 16.52
CA ALA A 91 -37.09 -15.84 16.43
C ALA A 91 -38.44 -15.80 17.16
N LYS A 92 -38.54 -14.99 18.22
CA LYS A 92 -39.76 -14.80 19.00
C LYS A 92 -39.76 -13.41 19.64
N ALA A 93 -40.92 -12.78 19.64
CA ALA A 93 -41.20 -11.56 20.38
C ALA A 93 -42.43 -11.79 21.28
N ALA A 94 -42.31 -11.52 22.58
CA ALA A 94 -43.39 -11.65 23.53
C ALA A 94 -43.45 -10.45 24.49
N ILE A 95 -44.64 -9.89 24.67
CA ILE A 95 -44.90 -8.76 25.56
C ILE A 95 -45.80 -9.24 26.69
N TYR A 96 -45.38 -8.96 27.92
CA TYR A 96 -46.12 -9.28 29.13
C TYR A 96 -46.40 -8.02 29.94
N GLN A 97 -47.52 -8.05 30.65
CA GLN A 97 -47.90 -7.02 31.60
C GLN A 97 -47.18 -7.24 32.96
N LYS A 98 -47.18 -6.22 33.83
CA LYS A 98 -46.51 -6.24 35.14
C LYS A 98 -46.91 -7.44 36.02
N ASP A 99 -48.14 -7.91 35.90
CA ASP A 99 -48.69 -9.06 36.64
C ASP A 99 -48.27 -10.42 36.07
N GLY A 100 -47.55 -10.43 34.94
CA GLY A 100 -47.12 -11.62 34.24
C GLY A 100 -48.09 -12.12 33.18
N THR A 101 -49.19 -11.40 32.93
CA THR A 101 -50.16 -11.75 31.89
C THR A 101 -49.55 -11.52 30.51
N LEU A 102 -49.60 -12.53 29.64
CA LEU A 102 -49.15 -12.41 28.25
C LEU A 102 -50.14 -11.54 27.47
N ILE A 103 -49.64 -10.49 26.83
CA ILE A 103 -50.45 -9.60 25.99
C ILE A 103 -50.35 -10.05 24.52
N VAL A 104 -49.12 -10.15 23.99
CA VAL A 104 -48.86 -10.52 22.58
C VAL A 104 -47.67 -11.47 22.50
N GLN A 105 -47.76 -12.47 21.63
CA GLN A 105 -46.65 -13.33 21.27
C GLN A 105 -46.64 -13.63 19.77
N HIS A 106 -45.49 -13.42 19.14
CA HIS A 106 -45.17 -13.89 17.80
C HIS A 106 -43.94 -14.80 17.88
N SER A 107 -43.99 -15.99 17.29
CA SER A 107 -42.88 -16.95 17.34
C SER A 107 -42.84 -17.82 16.09
N ASP A 108 -41.62 -18.04 15.59
CA ASP A 108 -41.37 -18.99 14.52
C ASP A 108 -41.04 -20.37 15.13
N ASN A 109 -41.93 -21.34 14.93
CA ASN A 109 -41.76 -22.71 15.44
C ASN A 109 -40.65 -23.49 14.71
N SER A 110 -40.04 -22.92 13.67
CA SER A 110 -39.04 -23.59 12.83
C SER A 110 -37.59 -23.41 13.26
N ILE A 111 -37.30 -22.57 14.27
CA ILE A 111 -35.92 -22.20 14.63
C ILE A 111 -35.38 -23.08 15.77
N GLY A 112 -34.36 -23.89 15.45
CA GLY A 112 -33.79 -24.89 16.36
C GLY A 112 -32.84 -24.34 17.44
N LYS A 113 -33.14 -24.73 18.69
CA LYS A 113 -32.27 -25.02 19.88
C LYS A 113 -31.19 -24.04 20.37
N LYS A 114 -30.77 -23.01 19.65
CA LYS A 114 -29.85 -21.98 20.18
C LYS A 114 -30.39 -20.58 19.93
N THR A 115 -31.26 -20.16 20.83
CA THR A 115 -31.74 -18.78 20.91
C THR A 115 -31.16 -18.11 22.14
N LEU A 116 -30.79 -16.83 21.99
CA LEU A 116 -30.45 -15.97 23.11
C LEU A 116 -31.71 -15.21 23.52
N SER A 117 -32.30 -15.57 24.65
CA SER A 117 -33.44 -14.85 25.21
C SER A 117 -32.96 -13.64 26.01
N VAL A 118 -33.45 -12.46 25.65
CA VAL A 118 -33.15 -11.22 26.35
C VAL A 118 -34.44 -10.57 26.81
N VAL A 119 -34.45 -10.16 28.07
CA VAL A 119 -35.59 -9.54 28.73
C VAL A 119 -35.25 -8.08 29.03
N ALA A 120 -36.17 -7.17 28.71
CA ALA A 120 -36.11 -5.79 29.19
C ALA A 120 -37.40 -5.38 29.88
N ASP A 121 -37.25 -4.52 30.88
CA ASP A 121 -38.35 -3.93 31.59
C ASP A 121 -38.97 -2.80 30.75
N ILE A 122 -40.29 -2.86 30.58
CA ILE A 122 -41.06 -1.80 29.94
C ILE A 122 -41.46 -0.81 31.03
N ALA A 123 -40.94 0.41 30.96
CA ALA A 123 -41.22 1.47 31.93
C ALA A 123 -41.85 2.69 31.27
N PHE A 124 -42.77 3.35 31.98
CA PHE A 124 -43.36 4.63 31.59
C PHE A 124 -43.37 5.55 32.81
N SER A 125 -42.86 6.77 32.66
CA SER A 125 -42.71 7.74 33.77
C SER A 125 -42.06 7.12 35.02
N GLU A 126 -40.95 6.41 34.82
CA GLU A 126 -40.18 5.71 35.88
C GLU A 126 -40.90 4.55 36.59
N GLN A 127 -42.12 4.20 36.17
CA GLN A 127 -42.86 3.05 36.71
C GLN A 127 -42.82 1.86 35.74
N LYS A 128 -42.46 0.69 36.26
CA LYS A 128 -42.47 -0.58 35.50
C LYS A 128 -43.91 -0.99 35.19
N GLN A 129 -44.21 -1.11 33.89
CA GLN A 129 -45.53 -1.47 33.34
C GLN A 129 -45.58 -2.90 32.79
N GLY A 130 -44.43 -3.49 32.43
CA GLY A 130 -44.38 -4.84 31.87
C GLY A 130 -42.95 -5.30 31.56
N TYR A 131 -42.84 -6.37 30.77
CA TYR A 131 -41.55 -6.87 30.28
C TYR A 131 -41.68 -7.35 28.83
N LEU A 132 -40.65 -7.04 28.03
CA LEU A 132 -40.46 -7.50 26.67
C LEU A 132 -39.45 -8.64 26.68
N ILE A 133 -39.78 -9.76 26.03
CA ILE A 133 -38.87 -10.88 25.81
C ILE A 133 -38.67 -11.03 24.30
N LEU A 134 -37.42 -10.90 23.84
CA LEU A 134 -37.01 -11.22 22.47
C LEU A 134 -36.04 -12.39 22.50
N ASP A 135 -36.31 -13.39 21.65
CA ASP A 135 -35.40 -14.50 21.41
C ASP A 135 -34.66 -14.28 20.10
N PHE A 136 -33.34 -14.15 20.17
CA PHE A 136 -32.49 -13.93 19.00
C PHE A 136 -31.94 -15.24 18.44
N SER A 137 -31.94 -15.39 17.13
CA SER A 137 -31.32 -16.55 16.46
C SER A 137 -29.82 -16.34 16.24
N GLU A 138 -28.97 -17.12 16.91
CA GLU A 138 -27.51 -17.05 16.74
C GLU A 138 -27.07 -17.33 15.28
N GLN A 139 -27.83 -18.15 14.56
CA GLN A 139 -27.50 -18.56 13.18
C GLN A 139 -27.70 -17.44 12.16
N LYS A 140 -28.67 -16.54 12.41
CA LYS A 140 -29.01 -15.45 11.47
C LYS A 140 -28.25 -14.16 11.74
N ILE A 141 -27.67 -13.99 12.93
CA ILE A 141 -26.78 -12.85 13.26
C ILE A 141 -25.31 -13.14 12.90
N ALA A 142 -24.96 -14.41 12.68
CA ALA A 142 -23.62 -14.85 12.25
C ALA A 142 -23.03 -14.10 11.03
N PRO A 143 -23.77 -13.72 9.97
CA PRO A 143 -23.21 -13.00 8.82
C PRO A 143 -22.78 -11.56 9.13
N PHE A 144 -23.40 -10.86 10.08
CA PHE A 144 -23.00 -9.49 10.46
C PHE A 144 -21.62 -9.43 11.12
N VAL A 145 -21.21 -10.49 11.83
CA VAL A 145 -19.87 -10.59 12.44
C VAL A 145 -18.84 -11.23 11.51
N GLN A 146 -19.26 -11.80 10.37
CA GLN A 146 -18.38 -12.44 9.39
C GLN A 146 -17.83 -11.52 8.31
N GLN A 147 -18.19 -10.23 8.28
CA GLN A 147 -17.63 -9.24 7.34
C GLN A 147 -16.15 -8.87 7.59
N LEU A 148 -15.41 -9.62 8.42
CA LEU A 148 -13.94 -9.64 8.40
C LEU A 148 -13.37 -10.92 7.77
N PRO A 149 -13.52 -11.18 6.46
CA PRO A 149 -12.79 -12.24 5.79
C PRO A 149 -11.43 -11.69 5.33
N SER A 150 -10.41 -11.66 6.20
CA SER A 150 -9.05 -11.37 5.72
C SER A 150 -7.92 -12.01 6.52
N HIS A 151 -8.08 -12.25 7.83
CA HIS A 151 -6.94 -12.70 8.65
C HIS A 151 -6.54 -14.16 8.41
N GLN A 152 -7.49 -15.09 8.20
CA GLN A 152 -7.16 -16.50 8.01
C GLN A 152 -6.48 -16.76 6.65
N PHE A 153 -6.91 -16.09 5.60
CA PHE A 153 -6.26 -16.15 4.27
C PHE A 153 -4.86 -15.52 4.31
N MET A 154 -4.70 -14.38 4.99
CA MET A 154 -3.39 -13.73 5.11
C MET A 154 -2.35 -14.62 5.81
N ILE A 155 -2.74 -15.37 6.85
CA ILE A 155 -1.82 -16.28 7.55
C ILE A 155 -1.34 -17.40 6.62
N TRP A 156 -2.25 -17.99 5.84
CA TRP A 156 -1.89 -19.00 4.84
C TRP A 156 -0.99 -18.43 3.74
N LEU A 157 -1.26 -17.19 3.31
CA LEU A 157 -0.47 -16.51 2.28
C LEU A 157 0.94 -16.15 2.77
N ILE A 158 1.06 -15.63 4.00
CA ILE A 158 2.35 -15.33 4.64
C ILE A 158 3.14 -16.61 4.88
N SER A 159 2.49 -17.66 5.38
CA SER A 159 3.11 -18.98 5.57
C SER A 159 3.60 -19.55 4.23
N GLY A 160 2.78 -19.50 3.19
CA GLY A 160 3.14 -19.91 1.83
C GLY A 160 4.33 -19.13 1.26
N LEU A 161 4.37 -17.81 1.49
CA LEU A 161 5.50 -16.96 1.08
C LEU A 161 6.80 -17.33 1.80
N ILE A 162 6.75 -17.56 3.11
CA ILE A 162 7.93 -17.95 3.90
C ILE A 162 8.45 -19.32 3.43
N TRP A 163 7.54 -20.27 3.19
CA TRP A 163 7.89 -21.59 2.65
C TRP A 163 8.46 -21.52 1.24
N GLY A 164 7.86 -20.72 0.35
CA GLY A 164 8.36 -20.49 -1.00
C GLY A 164 9.77 -19.90 -0.97
N LEU A 165 10.00 -18.90 -0.13
CA LEU A 165 11.30 -18.22 0.00
C LEU A 165 12.37 -19.15 0.59
N MET A 166 12.03 -19.97 1.60
CA MET A 166 12.90 -21.02 2.11
C MET A 166 13.23 -22.07 1.05
N PHE A 167 12.24 -22.53 0.28
CA PHE A 167 12.44 -23.48 -0.81
C PHE A 167 13.36 -22.92 -1.89
N VAL A 168 13.18 -21.66 -2.30
CA VAL A 168 14.06 -20.98 -3.26
C VAL A 168 15.50 -20.88 -2.73
N ILE A 169 15.71 -20.45 -1.48
CA ILE A 169 17.04 -20.34 -0.88
C ILE A 169 17.75 -21.70 -0.84
N PHE A 170 17.03 -22.78 -0.53
CA PHE A 170 17.60 -24.12 -0.41
C PHE A 170 17.87 -24.78 -1.76
N THR A 171 16.96 -24.65 -2.72
CA THR A 171 17.11 -25.18 -4.09
C THR A 171 18.12 -24.41 -4.93
N ALA A 172 18.30 -23.11 -4.66
CA ALA A 172 19.30 -22.27 -5.33
C ALA A 172 20.75 -22.75 -5.10
N LYS A 173 21.03 -23.51 -4.02
CA LYS A 173 22.36 -24.10 -3.77
C LYS A 173 22.57 -25.48 -4.39
N THR A 174 21.50 -26.22 -4.73
CA THR A 174 21.60 -27.60 -5.23
C THR A 174 21.35 -27.75 -6.72
N ILE A 175 20.76 -26.76 -7.39
CA ILE A 175 20.54 -26.82 -8.83
C ILE A 175 21.31 -25.67 -9.50
N PRO A 176 22.58 -25.89 -9.92
CA PRO A 176 23.33 -24.87 -10.67
C PRO A 176 22.68 -24.48 -12.02
N ASN A 177 21.57 -25.14 -12.42
CA ASN A 177 20.92 -24.95 -13.72
C ASN A 177 19.47 -24.44 -13.67
N PHE A 178 18.80 -24.32 -12.51
CA PHE A 178 17.37 -23.90 -12.50
C PHE A 178 17.19 -22.40 -12.82
N ILE A 179 18.23 -21.60 -12.59
CA ILE A 179 18.26 -20.16 -12.93
C ILE A 179 18.36 -19.95 -14.45
N ASN A 180 18.71 -20.97 -15.23
CA ASN A 180 18.70 -20.87 -16.70
C ASN A 180 17.31 -21.12 -17.32
N TRP A 181 16.34 -21.68 -16.57
CA TRP A 181 15.00 -22.01 -17.08
C TRP A 181 13.99 -20.86 -16.93
N PHE A 182 14.25 -19.92 -16.01
CA PHE A 182 13.50 -18.65 -15.89
C PHE A 182 14.14 -17.49 -16.64
N LYS A 183 14.89 -17.78 -17.71
CA LYS A 183 15.19 -16.75 -18.71
C LYS A 183 13.99 -16.68 -19.65
N PRO A 184 13.17 -15.62 -19.62
CA PRO A 184 12.27 -15.38 -20.74
C PRO A 184 13.13 -15.35 -22.01
N SER A 185 12.68 -16.04 -23.06
CA SER A 185 13.23 -15.96 -24.40
C SER A 185 13.31 -14.48 -24.75
N GLN A 186 14.50 -13.90 -24.61
CA GLN A 186 14.68 -12.49 -24.92
C GLN A 186 14.38 -12.34 -26.41
N PRO A 187 13.44 -11.46 -26.85
CA PRO A 187 13.61 -10.86 -28.16
C PRO A 187 15.02 -10.27 -28.16
N ILE A 188 15.70 -10.31 -29.31
CA ILE A 188 17.08 -9.87 -29.49
C ILE A 188 17.20 -8.40 -29.00
N ILE A 189 17.49 -8.22 -27.72
CA ILE A 189 17.75 -6.93 -27.09
C ILE A 189 19.25 -6.93 -26.85
N LYS A 190 19.92 -6.07 -27.61
CA LYS A 190 21.36 -5.77 -27.52
C LYS A 190 21.76 -5.64 -26.05
N ALA A 191 22.83 -6.32 -25.67
CA ALA A 191 23.39 -6.34 -24.32
C ALA A 191 23.39 -4.94 -23.66
N GLN A 192 22.55 -4.74 -22.65
CA GLN A 192 22.64 -3.57 -21.78
C GLN A 192 23.81 -3.75 -20.80
N PRO A 193 24.62 -2.70 -20.56
CA PRO A 193 25.88 -2.83 -19.83
C PRO A 193 25.66 -2.99 -18.32
N LYS A 194 26.47 -3.84 -17.67
CA LYS A 194 26.60 -4.04 -16.20
C LYS A 194 26.74 -2.73 -15.38
N PHE A 195 26.99 -1.62 -16.06
CA PHE A 195 27.21 -0.26 -15.58
C PHE A 195 26.07 0.29 -14.70
N GLU A 196 24.81 0.12 -15.11
CA GLU A 196 23.64 0.69 -14.42
C GLU A 196 23.52 0.18 -12.97
N SER A 197 23.90 -1.08 -12.74
CA SER A 197 23.77 -1.73 -11.43
C SER A 197 24.83 -1.31 -10.41
N GLN A 198 26.01 -0.84 -10.83
CA GLN A 198 27.13 -0.51 -9.93
C GLN A 198 27.11 0.96 -9.51
N LEU A 199 26.85 1.86 -10.45
CA LEU A 199 26.74 3.30 -10.20
C LEU A 199 25.56 3.61 -9.28
N LEU A 200 24.39 3.04 -9.59
CA LEU A 200 23.21 3.17 -8.73
C LEU A 200 23.45 2.57 -7.34
N LYS A 201 24.11 1.41 -7.23
CA LYS A 201 24.49 0.85 -5.92
C LYS A 201 25.41 1.77 -5.14
N GLN A 202 26.35 2.46 -5.80
CA GLN A 202 27.26 3.40 -5.14
C GLN A 202 26.53 4.68 -4.69
N LEU A 203 25.66 5.25 -5.54
CA LEU A 203 24.85 6.42 -5.21
C LEU A 203 23.80 6.12 -4.13
N LEU A 204 23.15 4.94 -4.18
CA LEU A 204 22.14 4.52 -3.20
C LEU A 204 22.75 4.10 -1.86
N LYS A 205 23.86 3.37 -1.83
CA LYS A 205 24.45 2.84 -0.58
C LYS A 205 24.76 3.95 0.45
N ARG A 206 25.01 5.18 -0.01
CA ARG A 206 25.38 6.31 0.85
C ARG A 206 24.23 7.29 1.13
N ASN A 207 23.21 7.37 0.27
CA ASN A 207 22.03 8.22 0.46
C ASN A 207 20.89 7.58 1.26
N LEU A 208 21.03 6.32 1.70
CA LEU A 208 20.04 5.61 2.51
C LEU A 208 19.75 6.24 3.90
N GLN A 209 20.53 7.24 4.33
CA GLN A 209 20.34 7.91 5.63
C GLN A 209 19.25 9.00 5.64
N HIS A 210 18.75 9.46 4.49
CA HIS A 210 17.77 10.56 4.40
C HIS A 210 16.30 10.12 4.17
N LYS A 211 16.00 8.84 4.37
CA LYS A 211 14.73 8.20 3.94
C LYS A 211 13.50 8.50 4.82
N GLN A 212 13.46 9.61 5.56
CA GLN A 212 12.50 9.79 6.68
C GLN A 212 11.56 11.01 6.68
N SER A 213 11.48 11.86 5.64
CA SER A 213 10.44 12.92 5.61
C SER A 213 9.35 12.67 4.57
N ASN A 214 8.11 12.51 5.06
CA ASN A 214 6.88 12.22 4.32
C ASN A 214 6.14 13.50 3.85
N THR A 215 6.81 14.44 3.20
CA THR A 215 6.15 15.68 2.74
C THR A 215 6.65 16.05 1.34
N HIS A 216 5.72 16.24 0.40
CA HIS A 216 5.87 16.64 -1.01
C HIS A 216 7.25 16.40 -1.65
N GLN A 217 7.35 15.37 -2.49
CA GLN A 217 8.60 15.02 -3.17
C GLN A 217 8.58 15.57 -4.59
N ASP A 218 9.20 16.74 -4.78
CA ASP A 218 9.60 17.17 -6.11
C ASP A 218 10.64 16.17 -6.65
N LEU A 219 10.52 15.84 -7.93
CA LEU A 219 11.32 14.85 -8.62
C LEU A 219 12.13 15.51 -9.73
N LEU A 220 13.39 15.10 -9.82
CA LEU A 220 14.35 15.52 -10.83
C LEU A 220 14.70 14.32 -11.71
N ALA A 221 14.13 14.29 -12.91
CA ALA A 221 14.34 13.25 -13.91
C ALA A 221 15.41 13.71 -14.91
N ILE A 222 16.48 12.93 -15.04
CA ILE A 222 17.62 13.20 -15.92
C ILE A 222 17.76 12.05 -16.92
N LYS A 223 17.49 12.33 -18.19
CA LYS A 223 17.83 11.44 -19.29
C LYS A 223 19.19 11.82 -19.86
N ALA A 224 20.12 10.87 -19.93
CA ALA A 224 21.42 11.09 -20.54
C ALA A 224 21.96 9.80 -21.17
N ASP A 225 22.89 9.95 -22.12
CA ASP A 225 23.51 8.80 -22.79
C ASP A 225 24.64 8.21 -21.94
N TRP A 226 24.27 7.49 -20.88
CA TRP A 226 25.23 6.84 -19.97
C TRP A 226 26.10 5.78 -20.66
N SER A 227 25.71 5.30 -21.85
CA SER A 227 26.47 4.31 -22.61
C SER A 227 27.83 4.84 -23.09
N LYS A 228 27.99 6.16 -23.16
CA LYS A 228 29.23 6.84 -23.57
C LYS A 228 30.28 6.92 -22.45
N LEU A 229 29.98 6.46 -21.24
CA LEU A 229 30.89 6.52 -20.09
C LEU A 229 31.94 5.40 -20.15
N ASP A 230 33.22 5.79 -20.13
CA ASP A 230 34.33 4.87 -19.86
C ASP A 230 34.64 4.81 -18.35
N ASN A 231 35.57 3.93 -17.94
CA ASN A 231 35.93 3.77 -16.53
C ASN A 231 36.41 5.08 -15.86
N ARG A 232 37.08 5.96 -16.61
CA ARG A 232 37.59 7.24 -16.08
C ARG A 232 36.45 8.23 -15.88
N ARG A 233 35.62 8.42 -16.90
CA ARG A 233 34.44 9.30 -16.87
C ARG A 233 33.38 8.81 -15.90
N ASN A 234 33.29 7.51 -15.67
CA ASN A 234 32.44 6.94 -14.62
C ASN A 234 32.87 7.42 -13.22
N ASN A 235 34.16 7.36 -12.91
CA ASN A 235 34.66 7.85 -11.63
C ASN A 235 34.43 9.36 -11.47
N GLN A 236 34.62 10.14 -12.54
CA GLN A 236 34.32 11.57 -12.56
C GLN A 236 32.82 11.84 -12.33
N LEU A 237 31.95 11.05 -12.96
CA LEU A 237 30.50 11.16 -12.79
C LEU A 237 30.08 10.85 -11.34
N VAL A 238 30.63 9.79 -10.75
CA VAL A 238 30.37 9.44 -9.35
C VAL A 238 30.88 10.54 -8.41
N GLN A 239 32.06 11.11 -8.67
CA GLN A 239 32.59 12.24 -7.89
C GLN A 239 31.70 13.48 -8.00
N LEU A 240 31.27 13.83 -9.22
CA LEU A 240 30.36 14.92 -9.50
C LEU A 240 29.05 14.75 -8.73
N PHE A 241 28.38 13.60 -8.87
CA PHE A 241 27.12 13.36 -8.16
C PHE A 241 27.33 13.36 -6.64
N ASN A 242 28.44 12.82 -6.13
CA ASN A 242 28.72 12.88 -4.69
C ASN A 242 28.92 14.31 -4.18
N ARG A 243 29.60 15.17 -4.96
CA ARG A 243 29.83 16.58 -4.59
C ARG A 243 28.57 17.43 -4.76
N TRP A 244 27.73 17.10 -5.73
CA TRP A 244 26.54 17.89 -6.08
C TRP A 244 25.31 17.50 -5.27
N LEU A 245 25.06 16.22 -5.00
CA LEU A 245 23.84 15.76 -4.32
C LEU A 245 23.75 16.24 -2.87
N ALA A 246 24.84 16.15 -2.11
CA ALA A 246 24.88 16.49 -0.68
C ALA A 246 24.51 17.95 -0.36
N PRO A 247 25.07 18.99 -1.01
CA PRO A 247 24.71 20.38 -0.72
C PRO A 247 23.33 20.79 -1.28
N ASN A 248 22.72 19.99 -2.14
CA ASN A 248 21.44 20.30 -2.80
C ASN A 248 20.26 19.48 -2.25
N ASP A 249 20.43 18.79 -1.11
CA ASP A 249 19.40 17.96 -0.48
C ASP A 249 18.65 17.04 -1.47
N CYS A 250 19.41 16.48 -2.43
CA CYS A 250 18.92 15.59 -3.46
C CYS A 250 19.38 14.15 -3.18
N TYR A 251 18.51 13.16 -3.40
CA TYR A 251 18.84 11.75 -3.22
C TYR A 251 18.46 10.91 -4.44
N ALA A 252 19.23 9.86 -4.72
CA ALA A 252 18.93 8.97 -5.83
C ALA A 252 17.72 8.07 -5.51
N LYS A 253 16.69 8.08 -6.37
CA LYS A 253 15.47 7.26 -6.23
C LYS A 253 15.54 6.01 -7.12
N THR A 254 15.78 6.18 -8.42
CA THR A 254 15.89 5.06 -9.36
C THR A 254 16.79 5.38 -10.55
N MET A 255 17.36 4.36 -11.19
CA MET A 255 18.03 4.47 -12.48
C MET A 255 17.62 3.29 -13.36
N LYS A 256 17.02 3.58 -14.52
CA LYS A 256 16.58 2.57 -15.51
C LYS A 256 16.78 3.11 -16.92
N GLN A 257 17.36 2.33 -17.83
CA GLN A 257 17.26 2.54 -19.28
C GLN A 257 17.53 3.99 -19.73
N GLN A 258 18.66 4.58 -19.32
CA GLN A 258 19.03 5.98 -19.58
C GLN A 258 18.39 7.07 -18.72
N LEU A 259 17.44 6.73 -17.86
CA LEU A 259 16.80 7.65 -16.93
C LEU A 259 17.38 7.52 -15.53
N LEU A 260 17.78 8.65 -14.94
CA LEU A 260 18.12 8.79 -13.53
C LEU A 260 17.05 9.68 -12.88
N ILE A 261 16.35 9.17 -11.87
CA ILE A 261 15.38 9.95 -11.08
C ILE A 261 15.96 10.20 -9.69
N LEU A 262 15.98 11.48 -9.32
CA LEU A 262 16.40 11.97 -8.02
C LEU A 262 15.18 12.54 -7.30
N GLY A 263 15.07 12.33 -5.99
CA GLY A 263 14.13 13.05 -5.14
C GLY A 263 14.77 14.32 -4.60
N ILE A 264 13.99 15.40 -4.54
CA ILE A 264 14.39 16.72 -4.04
C ILE A 264 13.65 16.97 -2.73
N ASN A 265 14.37 17.38 -1.67
CA ASN A 265 13.77 17.73 -0.37
C ASN A 265 13.73 19.25 -0.11
N GLN A 266 14.19 20.07 -1.06
CA GLN A 266 14.22 21.53 -0.95
C GLN A 266 13.26 22.18 -1.94
N THR A 267 12.79 23.38 -1.62
CA THR A 267 11.92 24.16 -2.51
C THR A 267 12.68 24.62 -3.75
N ILE A 268 12.03 24.53 -4.91
CA ILE A 268 12.60 24.98 -6.18
C ILE A 268 12.67 26.51 -6.19
N ASN A 269 13.89 27.06 -6.20
CA ASN A 269 14.18 28.49 -6.25
C ASN A 269 15.29 28.79 -7.28
N ASP A 270 15.57 30.08 -7.54
CA ASP A 270 16.60 30.52 -8.50
C ASP A 270 18.00 29.95 -8.20
N ALA A 271 18.34 29.83 -6.92
CA ALA A 271 19.63 29.27 -6.51
C ALA A 271 19.71 27.78 -6.91
N PHE A 272 18.65 27.01 -6.67
CA PHE A 272 18.58 25.60 -7.05
C PHE A 272 18.54 25.41 -8.57
N LEU A 273 17.80 26.24 -9.31
CA LEU A 273 17.84 26.22 -10.78
C LEU A 273 19.24 26.52 -11.32
N THR A 274 19.98 27.42 -10.67
CA THR A 274 21.40 27.65 -10.98
C THR A 274 22.23 26.39 -10.75
N GLN A 275 21.98 25.66 -9.66
CA GLN A 275 22.64 24.38 -9.37
C GLN A 275 22.29 23.29 -10.40
N ILE A 276 21.05 23.25 -10.90
CA ILE A 276 20.64 22.33 -11.96
C ILE A 276 21.30 22.70 -13.29
N ARG A 277 21.44 24.01 -13.58
CA ARG A 277 22.17 24.49 -14.76
C ARG A 277 23.65 24.10 -14.70
N ILE A 278 24.27 24.18 -13.53
CA ILE A 278 25.64 23.69 -13.30
C ILE A 278 25.72 22.19 -13.52
N LEU A 279 24.78 21.40 -12.97
CA LEU A 279 24.72 19.95 -13.15
C LEU A 279 24.60 19.59 -14.64
N ARG A 280 23.68 20.24 -15.36
CA ARG A 280 23.47 20.02 -16.80
C ARG A 280 24.77 20.26 -17.57
N TRP A 281 25.41 21.39 -17.35
CA TRP A 281 26.66 21.72 -18.03
C TRP A 281 27.76 20.72 -17.71
N ALA A 282 27.87 20.32 -16.45
CA ALA A 282 28.87 19.33 -16.05
C ALA A 282 28.66 17.97 -16.72
N LEU A 283 27.40 17.56 -16.93
CA LEU A 283 27.05 16.37 -17.71
C LEU A 283 27.30 16.55 -19.23
N GLU A 284 27.12 17.75 -19.77
CA GLU A 284 27.50 18.09 -21.15
C GLU A 284 29.02 18.03 -21.38
N GLU A 285 29.83 18.48 -20.43
CA GLU A 285 31.30 18.39 -20.49
C GLU A 285 31.77 16.93 -20.49
N LEU A 286 31.04 16.04 -19.81
CA LEU A 286 31.24 14.59 -19.86
C LEU A 286 30.70 13.94 -21.15
N LYS A 287 30.16 14.73 -22.08
CA LYS A 287 29.60 14.32 -23.40
C LYS A 287 28.34 13.45 -23.30
N LEU A 288 27.51 13.67 -22.29
CA LEU A 288 26.35 12.81 -21.99
C LEU A 288 25.01 13.32 -22.55
N SER A 289 24.97 14.52 -23.13
CA SER A 289 23.75 15.12 -23.74
C SER A 289 22.52 15.04 -22.83
N PRO A 290 22.56 15.65 -21.63
CA PRO A 290 21.50 15.53 -20.63
C PRO A 290 20.24 16.31 -21.04
N THR A 291 19.08 15.71 -20.78
CA THR A 291 17.78 16.38 -20.75
C THR A 291 17.22 16.23 -19.34
N ILE A 292 16.83 17.34 -18.73
CA ILE A 292 16.42 17.40 -17.31
C ILE A 292 14.96 17.86 -17.25
N LEU A 293 14.16 17.16 -16.45
CA LEU A 293 12.76 17.46 -16.16
C LEU A 293 12.56 17.57 -14.65
N LEU A 294 11.93 18.64 -14.19
CA LEU A 294 11.47 18.83 -12.82
C LEU A 294 9.95 18.79 -12.77
N HIS A 295 9.43 17.98 -11.87
CA HIS A 295 7.98 17.76 -11.73
C HIS A 295 7.66 17.25 -10.31
N THR A 296 6.39 17.27 -9.95
CA THR A 296 5.88 16.98 -8.60
C THR A 296 5.22 15.60 -8.47
N THR A 297 4.79 15.04 -9.59
CA THR A 297 4.02 13.78 -9.67
C THR A 297 4.94 12.56 -9.86
N ASP A 298 4.73 11.46 -9.13
CA ASP A 298 5.52 10.22 -9.35
C ASP A 298 5.01 9.47 -10.58
N ILE A 299 5.61 9.75 -11.74
CA ILE A 299 5.15 9.27 -13.04
C ILE A 299 5.77 7.89 -13.37
N SER A 300 5.04 7.04 -14.10
CA SER A 300 5.55 5.72 -14.52
C SER A 300 6.73 5.84 -15.51
N SER A 301 7.59 4.82 -15.57
CA SER A 301 8.77 4.81 -16.46
C SER A 301 8.41 4.99 -17.94
N ASP A 302 7.23 4.55 -18.33
CA ASP A 302 6.81 4.49 -19.73
C ASP A 302 6.36 5.87 -20.21
N ILE A 303 5.72 6.65 -19.32
CA ILE A 303 5.35 8.04 -19.59
C ILE A 303 6.60 8.93 -19.69
N TYR A 304 7.65 8.69 -18.89
CA TYR A 304 8.93 9.40 -19.08
C TYR A 304 9.56 9.15 -20.45
N GLN A 305 9.44 7.94 -20.98
CA GLN A 305 9.95 7.66 -22.32
C GLN A 305 9.23 8.51 -23.37
N THR A 306 7.91 8.65 -23.23
CA THR A 306 7.10 9.55 -24.08
C THR A 306 7.54 11.00 -23.93
N TYR A 307 7.70 11.52 -22.71
CA TYR A 307 8.19 12.88 -22.48
C TYR A 307 9.52 13.15 -23.17
N PHE A 308 10.50 12.30 -22.90
CA PHE A 308 11.83 12.47 -23.46
C PHE A 308 11.95 12.10 -24.95
N GLN A 309 10.89 11.65 -25.60
CA GLN A 309 10.81 11.52 -27.06
C GLN A 309 10.31 12.82 -27.72
N VAL A 310 9.44 13.57 -27.03
CA VAL A 310 8.80 14.78 -27.55
C VAL A 310 9.60 16.05 -27.22
N ILE A 311 10.27 16.09 -26.07
CA ILE A 311 10.95 17.31 -25.61
C ILE A 311 12.39 17.46 -26.15
N GLU A 312 12.78 18.69 -26.44
CA GLU A 312 14.13 19.07 -26.84
C GLU A 312 15.14 19.02 -25.66
N PRO A 313 16.46 18.89 -25.90
CA PRO A 313 17.47 18.91 -24.86
C PRO A 313 17.49 20.24 -24.07
N GLY A 314 17.22 20.17 -22.77
CA GLY A 314 17.06 21.36 -21.95
C GLY A 314 16.73 21.06 -20.49
N ILE A 315 16.29 22.10 -19.78
CA ILE A 315 15.72 21.99 -18.42
C ILE A 315 14.25 22.37 -18.53
N TRP A 316 13.38 21.40 -18.25
CA TRP A 316 11.93 21.51 -18.33
C TRP A 316 11.33 21.54 -16.92
N LEU A 317 10.32 22.38 -16.71
CA LEU A 317 9.59 22.55 -15.45
C LEU A 317 8.10 22.28 -15.66
N GLU A 318 7.46 21.53 -14.77
CA GLU A 318 6.00 21.44 -14.67
C GLU A 318 5.40 22.78 -14.23
N GLN A 319 4.30 23.22 -14.84
CA GLN A 319 3.73 24.56 -14.64
C GLN A 319 3.30 24.86 -13.19
N HIS A 320 2.90 23.86 -12.40
CA HIS A 320 2.64 24.06 -10.97
C HIS A 320 3.88 24.53 -10.18
N LEU A 321 5.08 24.21 -10.66
CA LEU A 321 6.35 24.72 -10.11
C LEU A 321 6.67 26.14 -10.60
N ASN A 322 5.92 26.62 -11.60
CA ASN A 322 6.07 27.90 -12.28
C ASN A 322 5.12 28.98 -11.72
N GLU A 323 4.24 28.64 -10.77
CA GLU A 323 3.35 29.60 -10.07
C GLU A 323 4.13 30.70 -9.31
N LEU A 324 5.45 30.49 -9.13
CA LEU A 324 6.41 31.54 -8.79
C LEU A 324 6.82 32.28 -10.09
N ASN A 325 6.09 33.35 -10.46
CA ASN A 325 6.24 34.27 -11.60
C ASN A 325 7.64 34.90 -11.88
N THR A 326 8.74 34.18 -11.66
CA THR A 326 10.12 34.71 -11.64
C THR A 326 11.02 34.18 -12.74
N PHE A 327 10.61 33.17 -13.51
CA PHE A 327 11.52 32.49 -14.42
C PHE A 327 11.32 32.89 -15.89
N GLU A 328 12.42 33.16 -16.60
CA GLU A 328 12.37 33.40 -18.05
C GLU A 328 12.13 32.09 -18.82
N ILE A 329 10.92 31.93 -19.35
CA ILE A 329 10.47 30.77 -20.14
C ILE A 329 10.77 31.03 -21.62
N ASP A 330 11.25 30.01 -22.32
CA ASP A 330 11.49 30.05 -23.77
C ASP A 330 10.29 29.49 -24.55
N ARG A 331 9.77 28.33 -24.11
CA ARG A 331 8.67 27.61 -24.76
C ARG A 331 7.83 26.85 -23.74
N THR A 332 6.57 26.60 -24.08
CA THR A 332 5.66 25.73 -23.33
C THR A 332 5.13 24.62 -24.23
N ILE A 333 4.93 23.42 -23.66
CA ILE A 333 4.30 22.27 -24.33
C ILE A 333 3.22 21.74 -23.40
N GLU A 334 2.02 21.57 -23.91
CA GLU A 334 0.91 20.92 -23.21
C GLU A 334 0.90 19.44 -23.59
N LEU A 335 0.80 18.55 -22.60
CA LEU A 335 0.79 17.11 -22.81
C LEU A 335 -0.42 16.50 -22.12
N GLU A 336 -1.23 15.82 -22.91
CA GLU A 336 -2.40 15.10 -22.44
C GLU A 336 -1.98 13.68 -22.02
N ILE A 337 -2.23 13.33 -20.76
CA ILE A 337 -1.93 12.00 -20.23
C ILE A 337 -3.22 11.19 -20.17
N ASP A 338 -3.35 10.24 -21.09
CA ASP A 338 -4.40 9.23 -21.04
C ASP A 338 -4.08 8.21 -19.94
N HIS A 339 -4.87 8.23 -18.86
CA HIS A 339 -4.82 7.18 -17.85
C HIS A 339 -5.75 6.01 -18.25
N ASP A 340 -5.21 4.78 -18.24
CA ASP A 340 -5.95 3.54 -18.54
C ASP A 340 -7.20 3.31 -17.66
N ASN A 341 -7.39 4.10 -16.61
CA ASN A 341 -8.46 3.97 -15.61
C ASN A 341 -9.46 5.13 -15.65
N GLN A 342 -10.32 5.23 -16.67
CA GLN A 342 -11.61 6.00 -16.68
C GLN A 342 -11.65 7.32 -15.87
N GLN A 343 -10.55 8.06 -15.82
CA GLN A 343 -10.44 9.39 -15.21
C GLN A 343 -10.21 10.38 -16.35
N ALA A 344 -10.65 11.62 -16.16
CA ALA A 344 -10.42 12.66 -17.15
C ALA A 344 -8.91 12.78 -17.44
N PRO A 345 -8.50 13.07 -18.69
CA PRO A 345 -7.09 13.21 -19.03
C PRO A 345 -6.48 14.34 -18.17
N ASP A 346 -5.39 14.04 -17.48
CA ASP A 346 -4.63 15.06 -16.78
C ASP A 346 -3.78 15.82 -17.81
N LEU A 347 -4.01 17.13 -17.91
CA LEU A 347 -3.24 18.02 -18.75
C LEU A 347 -2.01 18.49 -17.98
N LEU A 348 -0.83 18.12 -18.47
CA LEU A 348 0.44 18.46 -17.85
C LEU A 348 1.18 19.47 -18.75
N GLU A 349 1.30 20.71 -18.28
CA GLU A 349 2.01 21.77 -19.00
C GLU A 349 3.48 21.82 -18.60
N LEU A 350 4.38 21.69 -19.58
CA LEU A 350 5.83 21.73 -19.42
C LEU A 350 6.41 23.03 -20.00
N SER A 351 7.21 23.73 -19.20
CA SER A 351 7.88 24.98 -19.57
C SER A 351 9.39 24.77 -19.71
N LEU A 352 9.96 25.13 -20.87
CA LEU A 352 11.39 25.12 -21.13
C LEU A 352 12.04 26.41 -20.60
N LEU A 353 13.08 26.26 -19.78
CA LEU A 353 13.85 27.41 -19.31
C LEU A 353 14.74 28.00 -20.40
N LYS A 354 14.77 29.33 -20.48
CA LYS A 354 15.60 30.05 -21.43
C LYS A 354 17.10 29.78 -21.23
N PRO A 355 17.89 29.73 -22.33
CA PRO A 355 19.34 29.58 -22.25
C PRO A 355 20.01 30.74 -21.51
N LEU A 356 21.12 30.41 -20.85
CA LEU A 356 21.93 31.37 -20.09
C LEU A 356 22.53 32.47 -20.97
N ASN A 357 22.60 33.68 -20.42
CA ASN A 357 23.33 34.80 -21.02
C ASN A 357 24.86 34.63 -20.85
N ALA A 358 25.67 35.37 -21.62
CA ALA A 358 27.13 35.18 -21.69
C ALA A 358 27.86 35.37 -20.34
N GLN A 359 27.35 36.26 -19.48
CA GLN A 359 27.92 36.49 -18.15
C GLN A 359 27.65 35.33 -17.19
N GLN A 360 26.40 34.84 -17.14
CA GLN A 360 26.03 33.69 -16.32
C GLN A 360 26.76 32.42 -16.78
N ARG A 361 26.95 32.25 -18.09
CA ARG A 361 27.74 31.15 -18.66
C ARG A 361 29.15 31.09 -18.07
N THR A 362 29.85 32.22 -18.04
CA THR A 362 31.22 32.29 -17.52
C THR A 362 31.30 31.95 -16.03
N ALA A 363 30.31 32.36 -15.24
CA ALA A 363 30.25 32.05 -13.81
C ALA A 363 30.01 30.55 -13.57
N ILE A 364 29.12 29.94 -14.36
CA ILE A 364 28.79 28.51 -14.27
C ILE A 364 29.99 27.64 -14.69
N GLU A 365 30.69 28.00 -15.78
CA GLU A 365 31.88 27.27 -16.23
C GLU A 365 32.96 27.13 -15.14
N ARG A 366 33.16 28.17 -14.32
CA ARG A 366 34.12 28.11 -13.20
C ARG A 366 33.71 27.09 -12.14
N GLN A 367 32.43 27.00 -11.83
CA GLN A 367 31.90 26.04 -10.85
C GLN A 367 31.90 24.62 -11.39
N VAL A 368 31.59 24.44 -12.68
CA VAL A 368 31.67 23.14 -13.35
C VAL A 368 33.08 22.56 -13.30
N ARG A 369 34.10 23.38 -13.58
CA ARG A 369 35.52 22.95 -13.48
C ARG A 369 35.90 22.48 -12.07
N PHE A 370 35.30 23.03 -11.02
CA PHE A 370 35.52 22.59 -9.64
C PHE A 370 34.81 21.27 -9.32
N LEU A 371 33.70 20.98 -9.98
CA LEU A 371 32.95 19.73 -9.76
C LEU A 371 33.56 18.52 -10.49
N ILE A 372 34.18 18.75 -11.66
CA ILE A 372 34.72 17.69 -12.53
C ILE A 372 36.21 17.37 -12.26
N ASN A 373 36.99 18.36 -11.81
CA ASN A 373 38.40 18.18 -11.43
C ASN A 373 38.54 17.87 -9.93
#